data_AF-A0A9D9KZG8-F1
#
_entry.id   AF-A0A9D9KZG8-F1
#
_cell.length_a   1.000
_cell.length_b   1.000
_cell.length_c   1.000
_cell.angle_alpha   90.00
_cell.angle_beta   90.00
_cell.angle_gamma   90.00
#
_symmetry.space_group_name_H-M   'P 1'
#
loop_
_entity.id
_entity.type
_entity.pdbx_description
1 polymer ?
#
loop_
_entity_poly.entity_id
_entity_poly.type
_entity_poly.pdbx_seq_one_letter_code
_entity_poly.pdbx_strand_id
1 'polypeptide(L)' 'MTRYAEPEIIPGDTDGNEIINSADLIAMKKRLLNPDKNSYTIDQFDLNHDSKINVVDFIMLKSMISSGGK' A
#
# COMPACT_ATOMS: atom_id res chain seq x y z
N MET A 1 19.81 -25.95 -3.28
CA MET A 1 18.45 -25.39 -3.45
C MET A 1 18.34 -24.20 -2.53
N THR A 2 18.55 -22.98 -3.03
CA THR A 2 18.32 -21.76 -2.26
C THR A 2 16.82 -21.51 -2.22
N ARG A 3 16.20 -21.56 -1.03
CA ARG A 3 14.84 -21.05 -0.82
C ARG A 3 14.92 -19.53 -0.99
N TYR A 4 14.33 -19.00 -2.05
CA TYR A 4 13.97 -17.59 -2.06
C TYR A 4 12.86 -17.42 -1.02
N ALA A 5 13.07 -16.55 -0.04
CA ALA A 5 11.98 -16.12 0.82
C ALA A 5 10.97 -15.37 -0.07
N GLU A 6 9.69 -15.69 0.06
CA GLU A 6 8.65 -14.88 -0.59
C GLU A 6 8.73 -13.46 -0.02
N PRO A 7 8.61 -12.42 -0.87
CA PRO A 7 8.65 -11.04 -0.38
C PRO A 7 7.55 -10.85 0.65
N GLU A 8 7.92 -10.31 1.81
CA GLU A 8 6.97 -9.97 2.86
C GLU A 8 6.04 -8.87 2.34
N ILE A 9 4.74 -9.10 2.44
CA ILE A 9 3.75 -8.09 2.11
C ILE A 9 3.59 -7.20 3.33
N ILE A 10 3.97 -5.92 3.20
CA ILE A 10 3.80 -4.90 4.24
C ILE A 10 2.55 -4.08 3.91
N PRO A 11 1.46 -4.19 4.69
CA PRO A 11 0.26 -3.39 4.45
C PRO A 11 0.57 -1.89 4.55
N GLY A 12 0.26 -1.15 3.49
CA GLY A 12 0.51 0.29 3.41
C GLY A 12 1.83 0.68 2.75
N ASP A 13 2.72 -0.28 2.48
CA ASP A 13 3.88 -0.10 1.58
C ASP A 13 3.43 -0.24 0.14
N THR A 14 2.88 0.84 -0.40
CA THR A 14 2.24 0.88 -1.71
C THR A 14 3.20 1.27 -2.84
N ASP A 15 4.41 1.73 -2.51
CA ASP A 15 5.49 1.92 -3.49
C ASP A 15 6.50 0.76 -3.51
N GLY A 16 6.45 -0.14 -2.52
CA GLY A 16 7.23 -1.39 -2.44
C GLY A 16 8.66 -1.17 -1.95
N ASN A 17 8.88 -0.16 -1.11
CA ASN A 17 10.21 0.24 -0.61
C ASN A 17 10.46 -0.20 0.85
N GLU A 18 9.53 -0.93 1.46
CA GLU A 18 9.54 -1.42 2.85
C GLU A 18 9.42 -0.32 3.94
N ILE A 19 9.10 0.92 3.58
CA ILE A 19 9.01 2.08 4.48
C ILE A 19 7.69 2.82 4.29
N ILE A 20 6.77 2.65 5.23
CA ILE A 20 5.47 3.34 5.22
C ILE A 20 5.65 4.85 5.51
N ASN A 21 5.51 5.68 4.49
CA ASN A 21 5.65 7.13 4.58
C ASN A 21 4.81 7.89 3.53
N SER A 22 5.01 9.20 3.38
CA SER A 22 4.24 10.01 2.44
C SER A 22 4.37 9.60 0.96
N ALA A 23 5.43 8.88 0.57
CA ALA A 23 5.60 8.33 -0.76
C ALA A 23 4.50 7.32 -1.10
N ASP A 24 4.05 6.53 -0.12
CA ASP A 24 2.95 5.58 -0.27
C ASP A 24 1.63 6.27 -0.60
N LEU A 25 1.37 7.44 0.00
CA LEU A 25 0.18 8.23 -0.36
C LEU A 25 0.20 8.63 -1.84
N ILE A 26 1.38 8.88 -2.41
CA ILE A 26 1.52 9.19 -3.83
C ILE A 26 1.27 7.95 -4.68
N ALA A 27 1.82 6.80 -4.30
CA ALA A 27 1.64 5.54 -5.01
C ALA A 27 0.18 5.06 -4.99
N MET A 28 -0.48 5.11 -3.83
CA MET A 28 -1.91 4.82 -3.70
C MET A 28 -2.76 5.77 -4.55
N LYS A 29 -2.47 7.08 -4.57
CA LYS A 29 -3.18 8.02 -5.44
C LYS A 29 -3.01 7.68 -6.92
N LYS A 30 -1.81 7.28 -7.35
CA LYS A 30 -1.57 6.83 -8.74
C LYS A 30 -2.42 5.61 -9.08
N ARG A 31 -2.53 4.64 -8.17
CA ARG A 31 -3.35 3.43 -8.33
C ARG A 31 -4.85 3.73 -8.42
N LEU A 32 -5.34 4.67 -7.63
CA LEU A 32 -6.76 5.10 -7.68
C LEU A 32 -7.10 5.81 -8.98
N LEU A 33 -6.16 6.59 -9.53
CA LEU A 33 -6.35 7.30 -10.80
C LEU A 33 -6.13 6.41 -12.03
N ASN A 34 -5.31 5.36 -11.92
CA ASN A 34 -4.94 4.47 -13.03
C ASN A 34 -4.94 3.01 -12.57
N PRO A 35 -6.11 2.39 -12.38
CA PRO A 35 -6.22 1.07 -11.80
C PRO A 35 -5.55 -0.04 -12.62
N ASP A 36 -5.46 0.14 -13.94
CA ASP A 36 -5.00 -0.90 -14.88
C ASP A 36 -3.48 -0.90 -15.11
N LYS A 37 -2.74 0.06 -14.52
CA LYS A 37 -1.34 0.32 -14.91
C LYS A 37 -0.29 -0.28 -13.98
N ASN A 38 -0.70 -0.83 -12.83
CA ASN A 38 0.24 -1.21 -11.78
C ASN A 38 0.13 -2.70 -11.42
N SER A 39 1.24 -3.41 -11.41
CA SER A 39 1.35 -4.84 -11.08
C SER A 39 1.47 -5.13 -9.57
N TYR A 40 0.97 -4.24 -8.72
CA TYR A 40 1.07 -4.44 -7.27
C TYR A 40 0.05 -5.46 -6.76
N THR A 41 0.38 -6.11 -5.65
CA THR A 41 -0.54 -7.02 -4.96
C THR A 41 -1.67 -6.22 -4.31
N ILE A 42 -2.88 -6.78 -4.31
CA ILE A 42 -4.05 -6.14 -3.69
C ILE A 42 -3.83 -5.87 -2.19
N ASP A 43 -3.08 -6.77 -1.54
CA ASP A 43 -2.86 -6.79 -0.09
C ASP A 43 -2.07 -5.58 0.44
N GLN A 44 -1.24 -4.94 -0.38
CA GLN A 44 -0.53 -3.70 0.00
C GLN A 44 -1.48 -2.48 0.02
N PHE A 45 -2.56 -2.54 -0.75
CA PHE A 45 -3.47 -1.41 -1.01
C PHE A 45 -4.82 -1.55 -0.31
N ASP A 46 -5.29 -2.76 -0.03
CA ASP A 46 -6.56 -3.05 0.63
C ASP A 46 -6.37 -3.08 2.16
N LEU A 47 -6.42 -1.90 2.78
CA LEU A 47 -6.13 -1.72 4.19
C LEU A 47 -7.33 -2.00 5.10
N ASN A 48 -8.54 -1.98 4.55
CA ASN A 48 -9.75 -2.35 5.29
C ASN A 48 -10.21 -3.80 5.01
N HIS A 49 -9.51 -4.53 4.14
CA HIS A 49 -9.79 -5.90 3.74
C HIS A 49 -11.18 -6.10 3.12
N ASP A 50 -11.68 -5.10 2.39
CA ASP A 50 -12.98 -5.16 1.70
C ASP A 50 -12.88 -5.63 0.24
N SER A 51 -11.67 -6.02 -0.18
CA SER A 51 -11.32 -6.43 -1.55
C SER A 51 -11.48 -5.34 -2.61
N LYS A 52 -11.58 -4.06 -2.20
CA LYS A 52 -11.71 -2.91 -3.11
C LYS A 52 -10.71 -1.83 -2.74
N ILE A 53 -9.71 -1.64 -3.59
CA ILE A 53 -8.80 -0.50 -3.47
C ILE A 53 -9.54 0.80 -3.81
N ASN A 54 -9.83 1.62 -2.79
CA ASN A 54 -10.60 2.84 -2.94
C ASN A 54 -10.14 3.96 -1.97
N VAL A 55 -10.96 5.00 -1.83
CA VAL A 55 -10.62 6.18 -1.01
C VAL A 55 -10.56 5.85 0.49
N VAL A 56 -11.26 4.81 0.94
CA VAL A 56 -11.23 4.37 2.33
C VAL A 56 -9.83 3.91 2.71
N ASP A 57 -9.17 3.13 1.86
CA ASP A 57 -7.77 2.71 2.06
C ASP A 57 -6.83 3.89 2.12
N PHE A 58 -7.01 4.88 1.23
CA PHE A 58 -6.20 6.09 1.23
C PHE A 58 -6.31 6.88 2.53
N ILE A 59 -7.52 6.95 3.11
CA ILE A 59 -7.73 7.60 4.41
C ILE A 59 -7.05 6.81 5.52
N MET A 60 -7.11 5.47 5.49
CA MET A 60 -6.43 4.62 6.46
C MET A 60 -4.91 4.78 6.39
N LEU A 61 -4.33 4.75 5.19
CA LEU A 61 -2.90 4.99 4.98
C LEU A 61 -2.47 6.36 5.52
N LYS A 62 -3.25 7.40 5.22
CA LYS A 62 -3.00 8.75 5.75
C LYS A 62 -3.07 8.79 7.28
N SER A 63 -4.03 8.07 7.87
CA SER A 63 -4.16 7.94 9.32
C SER A 63 -2.95 7.24 9.93
N MET A 64 -2.50 6.12 9.35
CA MET A 64 -1.31 5.37 9.80
C MET A 64 -0.09 6.29 9.85
N ILE A 65 0.21 7.00 8.76
CA ILE A 65 1.37 7.92 8.68
C ILE A 65 1.24 9.08 9.67
N SER A 66 0.03 9.64 9.84
CA SER A 66 -0.20 10.75 10.77
C SER A 66 -0.13 10.32 12.24
N SER A 67 -0.51 9.07 12.53
CA SER A 67 -0.52 8.50 13.88
C SER A 67 0.84 7.94 14.33
N GLY A 68 1.71 7.57 13.37
CA GLY A 68 3.11 7.18 13.60
C GLY A 68 4.08 8.36 13.77
N GLY A 69 3.61 9.60 13.59
CA GLY A 69 4.38 10.82 13.89
C GLY A 69 4.30 11.21 15.37
N LYS A 70 4.88 10.40 16.25
CA LYS A 70 5.25 10.80 17.62
C LYS A 70 6.64 10.27 17.97
#